data_AF-A0A822C6L8-F1
#
_entry.id   AF-A0A822C6L8-F1
#
_cell.length_a   1.000
_cell.length_b   1.000
_cell.length_c   1.000
_cell.angle_alpha   90.00
_cell.angle_beta   90.00
_cell.angle_gamma   90.00
#
_symmetry.space_group_name_H-M   'P 1'
#
loop_
_entity.id
_entity.type
_entity.pdbx_description
1 polymer ?
#
loop_
_entity_poly.entity_id
_entity_poly.type
_entity_poly.pdbx_seq_one_letter_code
_entity_poly.pdbx_strand_id
1 'polypeptide(L)'
;GAITVEDVRDSIEKLRADKIIESVIANGHVVKVKSNKREVLFYTDNDPSFRINPKFIDSWRKISVEHLTNEQISGFIDQKGHYSLTTNAPKQLKLQKPLKRGCQGLATVKHNQHIADQLKDYSNSINKK
;
A
#
# COMPACT_ATOMS: atom_id res chain seq x y z
N GLY A 1 -2.28 -28.65 4.87
CA GLY A 1 -1.99 -30.06 5.19
C GLY A 1 -1.73 -30.82 3.91
N ALA A 2 -1.02 -31.94 3.98
CA ALA A 2 -0.64 -32.75 2.83
C ALA A 2 -1.38 -34.10 2.88
N ILE A 3 -2.00 -34.53 1.78
CA ILE A 3 -2.70 -35.81 1.66
C ILE A 3 -2.14 -36.58 0.46
N THR A 4 -2.00 -37.90 0.56
CA THR A 4 -1.49 -38.68 -0.58
C THR A 4 -2.61 -38.98 -1.59
N VAL A 5 -2.26 -39.08 -2.86
CA VAL A 5 -3.22 -39.45 -3.92
C VAL A 5 -3.79 -40.86 -3.67
N GLU A 6 -3.00 -41.75 -3.08
CA GLU A 6 -3.44 -43.09 -2.71
C GLU A 6 -4.56 -43.05 -1.66
N ASP A 7 -4.41 -42.26 -0.60
CA ASP A 7 -5.44 -42.13 0.44
C ASP A 7 -6.77 -41.61 -0.14
N VAL A 8 -6.70 -40.68 -1.11
CA VAL A 8 -7.89 -40.18 -1.81
C VAL A 8 -8.53 -41.28 -2.66
N ARG A 9 -7.73 -42.05 -3.41
CA ARG A 9 -8.24 -43.17 -4.23
C ARG A 9 -8.85 -44.31 -3.43
N ASP A 10 -8.41 -44.49 -2.19
CA ASP A 10 -8.95 -45.51 -1.28
C ASP A 10 -10.23 -45.02 -0.56
N SER A 11 -10.41 -43.69 -0.42
CA SER A 11 -11.56 -43.09 0.25
C SER A 11 -12.81 -42.97 -0.63
N ILE A 12 -12.66 -42.98 -1.96
CA ILE A 12 -13.76 -42.85 -2.93
C ILE A 12 -13.63 -43.87 -4.06
N GLU A 13 -14.68 -44.02 -4.87
CA GLU A 13 -14.64 -44.92 -6.03
C GLU A 13 -13.48 -44.57 -6.97
N LYS A 14 -12.61 -45.54 -7.25
CA LYS A 14 -11.34 -45.35 -8.00
C LYS A 14 -11.51 -44.63 -9.34
N LEU A 15 -12.57 -44.93 -10.10
CA LEU A 15 -12.86 -44.29 -11.38
C LEU A 15 -13.27 -42.81 -11.28
N ARG A 16 -13.78 -42.40 -10.11
CA ARG A 16 -14.23 -41.04 -9.83
C ARG A 16 -13.10 -40.20 -9.21
N ALA A 17 -12.18 -40.84 -8.49
CA ALA A 17 -11.06 -40.19 -7.83
C ALA A 17 -10.18 -39.40 -8.78
N ASP A 18 -9.72 -40.03 -9.87
CA ASP A 18 -8.81 -39.38 -10.82
C ASP A 18 -9.46 -38.16 -11.49
N LYS A 19 -10.74 -38.27 -11.88
CA LYS A 19 -11.50 -37.15 -12.47
C LYS A 19 -11.67 -35.98 -11.51
N ILE A 20 -11.96 -36.26 -10.24
CA ILE A 20 -12.10 -35.22 -9.22
C ILE A 20 -10.75 -34.54 -8.98
N ILE A 21 -9.68 -35.31 -8.84
CA ILE A 21 -8.33 -34.78 -8.62
C ILE A 21 -7.93 -33.86 -9.77
N GLU A 22 -8.10 -34.28 -11.02
CA GLU A 22 -7.82 -33.46 -12.19
C GLU A 22 -8.66 -32.17 -12.22
N SER A 23 -9.96 -32.27 -11.91
CA SER A 23 -10.85 -31.10 -11.86
C SER A 23 -10.44 -30.10 -10.79
N VAL A 24 -10.06 -30.57 -9.60
CA VAL A 24 -9.69 -29.69 -8.48
C VAL A 24 -8.32 -29.05 -8.72
N ILE A 25 -7.39 -29.74 -9.38
CA ILE A 25 -6.12 -29.17 -9.84
C ILE A 25 -6.37 -28.10 -10.91
N ALA A 26 -7.24 -28.35 -11.89
CA ALA A 26 -7.57 -27.40 -12.93
C ALA A 26 -8.19 -26.11 -12.39
N ASN A 27 -8.99 -26.22 -11.32
CA ASN A 27 -9.59 -25.08 -10.62
C ASN A 27 -8.59 -24.31 -9.74
N GLY A 28 -7.35 -24.79 -9.59
CA GLY A 28 -6.29 -24.11 -8.83
C GLY A 28 -6.39 -24.26 -7.30
N HIS A 29 -7.37 -25.02 -6.81
CA HIS A 29 -7.56 -25.25 -5.37
C HIS A 29 -6.56 -26.25 -4.78
N VAL A 30 -5.96 -27.09 -5.61
CA VAL A 30 -5.01 -28.12 -5.17
C VAL A 30 -3.79 -28.18 -6.07
N VAL A 31 -2.61 -28.24 -5.47
CA VAL A 31 -1.33 -28.45 -6.15
C VAL A 31 -0.86 -29.88 -5.93
N LYS A 32 -0.54 -30.57 -7.02
CA LYS A 32 0.07 -31.90 -7.00
C LYS A 32 1.59 -31.79 -7.01
N VAL A 33 2.24 -32.34 -5.99
CA VAL A 33 3.70 -32.40 -5.88
C VAL A 33 4.14 -33.85 -5.82
N LYS A 34 5.15 -34.21 -6.63
CA LYS A 34 5.78 -35.53 -6.56
C LYS A 34 6.88 -35.50 -5.51
N SER A 35 6.67 -36.22 -4.41
CA SER A 35 7.69 -36.41 -3.37
C SER A 35 8.20 -37.84 -3.43
N ASN A 36 9.41 -38.02 -3.94
CA ASN A 36 10.05 -39.31 -4.15
C ASN A 36 9.20 -40.27 -5.02
N LYS A 37 8.46 -41.17 -4.37
CA LYS A 37 7.67 -42.25 -4.98
C LYS A 37 6.15 -42.07 -4.83
N ARG A 38 5.69 -41.05 -4.09
CA ARG A 38 4.27 -40.82 -3.83
C ARG A 38 3.86 -39.46 -4.35
N GLU A 39 2.65 -39.39 -4.89
CA GLU A 39 2.04 -38.12 -5.28
C GLU A 39 1.27 -37.56 -4.09
N VAL A 40 1.55 -36.31 -3.75
CA VAL A 40 0.97 -35.63 -2.59
C VAL A 40 0.22 -34.40 -3.08
N LEU A 41 -0.97 -34.20 -2.52
CA LEU A 41 -1.87 -33.10 -2.81
C LEU A 41 -1.81 -32.08 -1.68
N PHE A 42 -1.65 -30.81 -2.05
CA PHE A 42 -1.69 -29.67 -1.15
C PHE A 42 -2.88 -28.79 -1.49
N TYR A 43 -3.69 -28.46 -0.48
CA TYR A 43 -4.73 -27.46 -0.63
C TYR A 43 -4.10 -26.06 -0.67
N THR A 44 -4.53 -25.24 -1.63
CA THR A 44 -4.18 -23.84 -1.79
C THR A 44 -5.44 -23.00 -1.82
N ASP A 45 -5.52 -22.02 -0.92
CA ASP A 45 -6.56 -20.99 -1.01
C ASP A 45 -6.34 -20.18 -2.29
N ASN A 46 -7.45 -19.90 -2.97
CA ASN A 46 -7.46 -19.19 -4.24
C ASN A 46 -7.34 -17.68 -3.98
N ASP A 47 -6.23 -17.25 -3.38
CA ASP A 47 -5.87 -15.84 -3.31
C ASP A 47 -5.24 -15.42 -4.65
N PRO A 48 -5.46 -14.15 -5.06
CA PRO A 48 -5.55 -13.75 -6.46
C PRO A 48 -4.31 -14.15 -7.26
N SER A 49 -4.57 -14.85 -8.37
CA SER A 49 -3.56 -15.34 -9.31
C SER A 49 -2.68 -14.20 -9.81
N PHE A 50 -1.55 -13.96 -9.14
CA PHE A 50 -0.55 -13.00 -9.59
C PHE A 50 0.20 -13.62 -10.76
N ARG A 51 -0.26 -13.31 -11.98
CA ARG A 51 0.36 -13.80 -13.22
C ARG A 51 1.68 -13.06 -13.45
N ILE A 52 2.78 -13.71 -13.11
CA ILE A 52 4.13 -13.20 -13.36
C ILE A 52 4.59 -13.62 -14.76
N ASN A 53 5.21 -12.69 -15.49
CA ASN A 53 5.84 -12.98 -16.77
C ASN A 53 7.04 -13.94 -16.57
N PRO A 54 7.20 -15.01 -17.37
CA PRO A 54 8.36 -15.91 -17.31
C PRO A 54 9.71 -15.19 -17.33
N LYS A 55 9.87 -14.15 -18.16
CA LYS A 55 11.12 -13.37 -18.22
C LYS A 55 11.46 -12.66 -16.91
N PHE A 56 10.43 -12.27 -16.15
CA PHE A 56 10.61 -11.68 -14.83
C PHE A 56 11.06 -12.75 -13.83
N ILE A 57 10.50 -13.95 -13.88
CA ILE A 57 10.90 -15.07 -13.02
C ILE A 57 12.38 -15.37 -13.20
N ASP A 58 12.86 -15.44 -14.45
CA ASP A 58 14.27 -15.69 -14.75
C ASP A 58 15.17 -14.58 -14.20
N SER A 59 14.79 -13.32 -14.43
CA SER A 59 15.53 -12.17 -13.94
C SER A 59 15.57 -12.12 -12.41
N TRP A 60 14.45 -12.47 -11.76
CA TRP A 60 14.32 -12.53 -10.31
C TRP A 60 15.22 -13.63 -9.72
N ARG A 61 15.21 -14.83 -10.31
CA ARG A 61 16.06 -15.96 -9.88
C ARG A 61 17.55 -15.71 -10.11
N LYS A 62 17.92 -14.86 -11.08
CA LYS A 62 19.32 -14.57 -11.41
C LYS A 62 20.01 -13.72 -10.32
N ILE A 63 19.26 -12.97 -9.53
CA ILE A 63 19.81 -12.11 -8.47
C ILE A 63 20.04 -12.99 -7.23
N SER A 64 21.30 -13.30 -6.93
CA SER A 64 21.66 -14.04 -5.71
C SER A 64 21.74 -13.09 -4.51
N VAL A 65 20.97 -13.42 -3.46
CA VAL A 65 20.94 -12.69 -2.18
C VAL A 65 21.48 -13.56 -1.03
N GLU A 66 21.80 -14.83 -1.28
CA GLU A 66 22.14 -15.82 -0.25
C GLU A 66 23.38 -15.48 0.58
N HIS A 67 24.29 -14.66 0.05
CA HIS A 67 25.54 -14.29 0.72
C HIS A 67 25.56 -12.84 1.23
N LEU A 68 24.47 -12.10 1.06
CA LEU A 68 24.41 -10.69 1.41
C LEU A 68 23.98 -10.47 2.87
N THR A 69 24.74 -9.59 3.51
CA THR A 69 24.37 -8.72 4.62
C THR A 69 22.95 -8.18 4.65
N ASN A 70 22.15 -8.30 5.71
CA ASN A 70 20.97 -7.42 5.87
C ASN A 70 21.37 -5.93 5.79
N GLU A 71 22.52 -5.56 6.35
CA GLU A 71 23.06 -4.20 6.29
C GLU A 71 23.48 -3.81 4.86
N GLN A 72 24.07 -4.75 4.12
CA GLN A 72 24.46 -4.55 2.72
C GLN A 72 23.24 -4.43 1.80
N ILE A 73 22.19 -5.22 2.04
CA ILE A 73 20.92 -5.12 1.31
C ILE A 73 20.27 -3.77 1.60
N SER A 74 20.20 -3.35 2.87
CA SER A 74 19.65 -2.03 3.24
C SER A 74 20.44 -0.91 2.58
N GLY A 75 21.77 -0.91 2.69
CA GLY A 75 22.61 0.12 2.07
C GLY A 75 22.50 0.15 0.53
N PHE A 76 22.37 -1.01 -0.11
CA PHE A 76 22.12 -1.08 -1.55
C PHE A 76 20.75 -0.51 -1.92
N ILE A 77 19.70 -0.80 -1.14
CA ILE A 77 18.39 -0.18 -1.33
C ILE A 77 18.50 1.33 -1.08
N ASP A 78 19.18 1.80 -0.04
CA ASP A 78 19.42 3.25 0.26
C ASP A 78 20.13 3.98 -0.88
N GLN A 79 21.10 3.33 -1.52
CA GLN A 79 21.90 3.94 -2.56
C GLN A 79 21.30 3.83 -3.97
N LYS A 80 20.62 2.71 -4.28
CA LYS A 80 20.12 2.37 -5.63
C LYS A 80 18.60 2.29 -5.71
N GLY A 81 17.94 2.07 -4.59
CA GLY A 81 16.49 2.14 -4.49
C GLY A 81 16.05 3.57 -4.76
N HIS A 82 15.24 3.74 -5.80
CA HIS A 82 14.40 4.93 -5.91
C HIS A 82 13.41 4.88 -4.73
N TYR A 83 13.80 5.42 -3.57
CA TYR A 83 12.88 5.74 -2.48
C TYR A 83 11.91 6.81 -2.95
N SER A 84 10.93 6.42 -3.75
CA SER A 84 9.70 7.15 -3.94
C SER A 84 8.68 6.77 -2.85
N LEU A 85 9.16 6.56 -1.61
CA LEU A 85 8.30 6.41 -0.43
C LEU A 85 8.22 7.70 0.40
N THR A 86 9.04 8.70 0.08
CA THR A 86 9.01 10.03 0.73
C THR A 86 8.53 11.15 -0.20
N THR A 87 8.42 10.92 -1.51
CA THR A 87 8.07 11.99 -2.47
C THR A 87 6.60 12.45 -2.37
N ASN A 88 5.72 11.65 -1.74
CA ASN A 88 4.31 12.01 -1.55
C ASN A 88 3.99 12.56 -0.14
N ALA A 89 4.97 12.68 0.75
CA ALA A 89 4.79 13.50 1.93
C ALA A 89 5.12 14.94 1.53
N PRO A 90 4.19 15.91 1.64
CA PRO A 90 4.54 17.30 1.39
C PRO A 90 5.71 17.67 2.30
N LYS A 91 6.84 18.06 1.71
CA LYS A 91 7.99 18.61 2.44
C LYS A 91 7.42 19.61 3.45
N GLN A 92 7.58 19.36 4.74
CA GLN A 92 7.16 20.33 5.74
C GLN A 92 7.92 21.61 5.45
N LEU A 93 7.20 22.58 4.89
CA LEU A 93 7.68 23.93 4.72
C LEU A 93 8.06 24.38 6.12
N LYS A 94 9.35 24.63 6.35
CA LYS A 94 9.81 25.22 7.60
C LYS A 94 9.07 26.56 7.71
N LEU A 95 8.01 26.61 8.52
CA LEU A 95 7.31 27.86 8.81
C LEU A 95 8.38 28.83 9.34
N GLN A 96 8.65 29.88 8.58
CA GLN A 96 9.50 30.97 9.06
C GLN A 96 8.84 31.52 10.32
N LYS A 97 9.63 31.70 11.39
CA LYS A 97 9.14 32.29 12.64
C LYS A 97 8.44 33.61 12.30
N PRO A 98 7.21 33.86 12.80
CA PRO A 98 6.50 35.09 12.46
C PRO A 98 7.33 36.29 12.91
N LEU A 99 7.62 37.19 11.97
CA LEU A 99 8.20 38.49 12.27
C LEU A 99 7.27 39.19 13.26
N LYS A 100 7.82 39.70 14.36
CA LYS A 100 7.07 40.47 15.36
C LYS A 100 6.34 41.61 14.63
N ARG A 101 5.01 41.59 14.69
CA ARG A 101 4.15 42.64 14.13
C ARG A 101 4.44 43.94 14.88
N GLY A 102 5.23 44.83 14.29
CA GLY A 102 5.26 46.24 14.67
C GLY A 102 3.86 46.84 14.45
N CYS A 103 3.44 47.73 15.34
CA CYS A 103 2.15 48.44 15.33
C CYS A 103 1.61 48.66 13.92
N GLN A 104 0.49 48.01 13.60
CA GLN A 104 -0.30 48.35 12.42
C GLN A 104 -0.90 49.73 12.66
N GLY A 105 -0.36 50.75 11.98
CA GLY A 105 -1.04 52.03 11.86
C GLY A 105 -2.43 51.81 11.31
N LEU A 106 -3.43 52.50 11.88
CA LEU A 106 -4.83 52.43 11.47
C LEU A 106 -4.93 52.55 9.96
N ALA A 107 -5.45 51.50 9.31
CA ALA A 107 -5.71 51.48 7.89
C ALA A 107 -6.66 52.63 7.55
N THR A 108 -6.15 53.70 6.95
CA THR A 108 -7.01 54.76 6.43
C THR A 108 -7.93 54.17 5.38
N VAL A 109 -9.22 54.10 5.69
CA VAL A 109 -10.29 53.61 4.82
C VAL A 109 -10.55 54.67 3.73
N LYS A 110 -9.62 54.82 2.79
CA LYS A 110 -9.76 55.78 1.69
C LYS A 110 -10.77 55.35 0.61
N HIS A 111 -11.21 54.08 0.60
CA HIS A 111 -12.12 53.57 -0.42
C HIS A 111 -13.61 53.54 -0.03
N ASN A 112 -13.97 53.85 1.24
CA ASN A 112 -15.37 53.77 1.69
C ASN A 112 -16.00 55.14 2.00
N GLN A 113 -15.46 56.24 1.46
CA GLN A 113 -16.01 57.58 1.67
C GLN A 113 -17.48 57.70 1.23
N HIS A 114 -17.88 57.01 0.16
CA HIS A 114 -19.24 57.07 -0.38
C HIS A 114 -20.30 56.38 0.50
N ILE A 115 -19.90 55.62 1.53
CA ILE A 115 -20.80 54.94 2.47
C ILE A 115 -20.81 55.66 3.83
N ALA A 116 -19.97 56.68 4.03
CA ALA A 116 -19.84 57.38 5.30
C ALA A 116 -21.18 57.99 5.78
N ASP A 117 -21.94 58.59 4.86
CA ASP A 117 -23.22 59.24 5.17
C ASP A 117 -24.37 58.25 5.44
N GLN A 118 -24.16 56.95 5.20
CA GLN A 118 -25.14 55.89 5.46
C GLN A 118 -24.92 55.18 6.79
N LEU A 119 -23.77 55.41 7.45
CA LEU A 119 -23.42 54.78 8.71
C LEU A 119 -24.03 55.55 9.87
N LYS A 120 -24.95 54.91 10.61
CA LYS A 120 -25.45 55.43 11.89
C LYS A 120 -24.56 54.96 13.03
N ASP A 121 -23.93 55.90 13.73
CA ASP A 121 -23.18 55.61 14.94
C ASP A 121 -24.13 55.40 16.13
N TYR A 122 -24.10 54.19 16.69
CA TYR A 122 -24.83 53.83 17.92
C TYR A 122 -23.90 53.70 19.14
N SER A 123 -22.68 54.24 19.08
CA SER A 123 -21.70 54.16 20.18
C SER A 123 -22.20 54.82 21.48
N ASN A 124 -23.12 55.78 21.39
CA ASN A 124 -23.70 56.47 22.56
C ASN A 124 -24.91 55.76 23.19
N SER A 125 -25.40 54.64 22.64
CA SER A 125 -26.53 53.90 23.24
C SER A 125 -26.11 52.83 24.28
N ILE A 126 -24.81 52.66 24.54
CA ILE A 126 -24.29 51.61 25.43
C ILE A 126 -24.04 52.12 26.86
N ASN A 127 -24.09 53.44 27.12
CA ASN A 127 -23.88 54.01 28.46
C ASN A 127 -25.15 54.60 29.10
N LYS A 128 -26.15 53.74 29.34
CA LYS A 128 -27.20 53.99 30.35
C LYS A 128 -27.48 52.72 31.16
N LYS A 129 -26.69 52.51 32.21
CA LYS A 129 -27.11 52.22 33.59
C LYS A 129 -25.89 51.93 34.47
#